data_AF-A0A9P6ABZ6-F1
#
_entry.id   AF-A0A9P6ABZ6-F1
#
_cell.length_a   1.000
_cell.length_b   1.000
_cell.length_c   1.000
_cell.angle_alpha   90.00
_cell.angle_beta   90.00
_cell.angle_gamma   90.00
#
_symmetry.space_group_name_H-M   'P 1'
#
loop_
_entity.id
_entity.type
_entity.pdbx_description
1 polymer ?
#
loop_
_entity_poly.entity_id
_entity_poly.type
_entity_poly.pdbx_seq_one_letter_code
_entity_poly.pdbx_strand_id
1 'polypeptide(L)'
;MAQIVSRNFYFIINRVLSPSGVKLAAQYNGPDNKVTLEPFDEANEKQRWVLDQSPEKYTTIVPLAARNEQAAPGNFHRDFVVTEVEATPYFWVLKGEGVGPLPLPLPLPENIRIEELGRPQPDHRLPDDHRRIWGAEKAVPGDEVTLKHDHHSFAQRWIFER
;
A
#
# COMPACT_ATOMS: atom_id res chain seq x y z
N MET A 1 21.68 14.79 -20.05
CA MET A 1 20.36 14.17 -19.79
C MET A 1 20.12 14.28 -18.29
N ALA A 2 19.16 15.11 -17.88
CA ALA A 2 18.87 15.32 -16.47
C ALA A 2 18.13 14.08 -15.93
N GLN A 3 18.70 13.43 -14.93
CA GLN A 3 18.11 12.34 -14.18
C GLN A 3 16.88 12.91 -13.46
N ILE A 4 15.67 12.50 -13.87
CA ILE A 4 14.45 12.77 -13.10
C ILE A 4 14.54 11.87 -11.87
N VAL A 5 15.23 12.35 -10.83
CA VAL A 5 15.08 11.82 -9.48
C VAL A 5 13.68 12.23 -9.05
N SER A 6 12.67 11.37 -9.27
CA SER A 6 11.35 11.61 -8.70
C SER A 6 11.48 11.51 -7.18
N ARG A 7 11.71 12.64 -6.50
CA ARG A 7 11.87 12.77 -5.04
C ARG A 7 10.59 12.48 -4.23
N ASN A 8 9.57 11.89 -4.84
CA ASN A 8 8.25 11.69 -4.26
C ASN A 8 7.89 10.20 -4.19
N PHE A 9 8.80 9.36 -3.72
CA PHE A 9 8.46 7.99 -3.36
C PHE A 9 8.29 7.88 -1.84
N TYR A 10 7.73 6.75 -1.44
CA TYR A 10 7.50 6.37 -0.07
C TYR A 10 7.94 4.93 0.13
N PHE A 11 8.46 4.65 1.31
CA PHE A 11 8.53 3.31 1.85
C PHE A 11 7.26 3.04 2.65
N ILE A 12 6.62 1.90 2.39
CA ILE A 12 5.42 1.46 3.12
C ILE A 12 5.88 0.40 4.13
N ILE A 13 6.05 0.81 5.38
CA ILE A 13 6.69 0.01 6.43
C ILE A 13 5.61 -0.53 7.37
N ASN A 14 5.64 -1.82 7.68
CA ASN A 14 4.73 -2.40 8.66
C ASN A 14 5.04 -1.84 10.05
N ARG A 15 4.01 -1.51 10.82
CA ARG A 15 4.19 -1.01 12.19
C ARG A 15 4.84 -2.06 13.11
N VAL A 16 4.60 -3.34 12.84
CA VAL A 16 5.18 -4.44 13.63
C VAL A 16 6.58 -4.73 13.10
N LEU A 17 7.56 -4.70 13.99
CA LEU A 17 8.93 -5.14 13.70
C LEU A 17 8.96 -6.66 13.57
N SER A 18 9.95 -7.17 12.83
CA SER A 18 10.24 -8.61 12.83
C SER A 18 10.55 -9.11 14.26
N PRO A 19 10.54 -10.44 14.51
CA PRO A 19 10.97 -11.02 15.79
C PRO A 19 12.41 -10.66 16.18
N SER A 20 13.25 -10.29 15.21
CA SER A 20 14.62 -9.79 15.42
C SER A 20 14.71 -8.27 15.62
N GLY A 21 13.60 -7.56 15.66
CA GLY A 21 13.54 -6.11 15.87
C GLY A 21 13.82 -5.26 14.63
N VAL A 22 13.70 -5.82 13.42
CA VAL A 22 13.99 -5.14 12.15
C VAL A 22 12.70 -4.57 11.54
N LYS A 23 12.77 -3.37 10.97
CA LYS A 23 11.68 -2.78 10.19
C LYS A 23 11.39 -3.65 8.96
N LEU A 24 10.13 -3.87 8.65
CA LEU A 24 9.71 -4.64 7.48
C LEU A 24 8.97 -3.73 6.50
N ALA A 25 9.46 -3.65 5.27
CA ALA A 25 8.87 -2.84 4.21
C ALA A 25 8.21 -3.70 3.14
N ALA A 26 7.12 -3.18 2.57
CA ALA A 26 6.45 -3.79 1.43
C ALA A 26 7.36 -3.78 0.20
N GLN A 27 7.64 -4.96 -0.36
CA GLN A 27 8.50 -5.16 -1.52
C GLN A 27 7.70 -5.62 -2.74
N TYR A 28 7.90 -4.90 -3.85
CA TYR A 28 7.43 -5.30 -5.16
C TYR A 28 8.25 -6.49 -5.71
N ASN A 29 7.55 -7.54 -6.14
CA ASN A 29 8.15 -8.80 -6.58
C ASN A 29 7.90 -9.13 -8.06
N GLY A 30 7.49 -8.15 -8.88
CA GLY A 30 7.12 -8.37 -10.27
C GLY A 30 5.60 -8.34 -10.50
N PRO A 31 5.16 -8.28 -11.77
CA PRO A 31 3.73 -8.28 -12.11
C PRO A 31 3.09 -9.60 -11.70
N ASP A 32 1.82 -9.52 -11.28
CA ASP A 32 0.95 -10.59 -10.80
C ASP A 32 1.50 -11.40 -9.61
N ASN A 33 2.66 -11.00 -9.08
CA ASN A 33 3.23 -11.54 -7.86
C ASN A 33 2.69 -10.80 -6.64
N LYS A 34 2.63 -11.53 -5.53
CA LYS A 34 2.28 -10.96 -4.24
C LYS A 34 3.40 -10.07 -3.72
N VAL A 35 3.02 -8.98 -3.08
CA VAL A 35 3.95 -8.13 -2.33
C VAL A 35 4.29 -8.83 -1.02
N THR A 36 5.57 -8.85 -0.67
CA THR A 36 6.04 -9.42 0.59
C THR A 36 6.57 -8.34 1.51
N LEU A 37 6.64 -8.66 2.80
CA LEU A 37 7.38 -7.90 3.78
C LEU A 37 8.83 -8.35 3.78
N GLU A 38 9.75 -7.43 3.52
CA GLU A 38 11.19 -7.69 3.55
C GLU A 38 11.89 -6.75 4.53
N PRO A 39 13.06 -7.12 5.07
CA PRO A 39 13.89 -6.21 5.84
C PRO A 39 14.06 -4.88 5.10
N PHE A 40 13.77 -3.79 5.81
CA PHE A 40 13.86 -2.45 5.25
C PHE A 40 15.28 -2.15 4.77
N ASP A 41 15.39 -1.75 3.51
CA ASP A 41 16.62 -1.33 2.86
C ASP A 41 16.34 -0.07 2.02
N GLU A 42 16.86 1.07 2.47
CA GLU A 42 16.68 2.35 1.81
C GLU A 42 17.22 2.35 0.37
N ALA A 43 18.23 1.54 0.07
CA ALA A 43 18.82 1.44 -1.26
C ALA A 43 17.96 0.60 -2.23
N ASN A 44 17.02 -0.21 -1.71
CA ASN A 44 16.25 -1.15 -2.52
C ASN A 44 15.09 -0.47 -3.24
N GLU A 45 15.22 -0.29 -4.56
CA GLU A 45 14.20 0.34 -5.40
C GLU A 45 12.86 -0.41 -5.42
N LYS A 46 12.87 -1.72 -5.13
CA LYS A 46 11.65 -2.54 -5.05
C LYS A 46 10.81 -2.24 -3.81
N GLN A 47 11.36 -1.55 -2.82
CA GLN A 47 10.64 -1.12 -1.61
C GLN A 47 10.11 0.32 -1.71
N ARG A 48 10.35 0.99 -2.84
CA ARG A 48 9.95 2.38 -3.08
C ARG A 48 8.66 2.43 -3.90
N TRP A 49 7.68 3.19 -3.41
CA TRP A 49 6.34 3.30 -4.00
C TRP A 49 6.00 4.76 -4.27
N VAL A 50 5.39 5.07 -5.41
CA VAL A 50 4.74 6.37 -5.63
C VAL A 50 3.29 6.28 -5.26
N LEU A 51 2.87 7.34 -4.57
CA LEU A 51 1.50 7.57 -4.16
C LEU A 51 1.02 8.83 -4.86
N ASP A 52 0.05 8.69 -5.76
CA ASP A 52 -0.64 9.81 -6.39
C ASP A 52 -2.06 9.90 -5.85
N GLN A 53 -2.49 11.10 -5.46
CA GLN A 53 -3.76 11.31 -4.78
C GLN A 53 -4.70 12.21 -5.59
N SER A 54 -5.96 11.79 -5.72
CA SER A 54 -7.03 12.59 -6.31
C SER A 54 -7.51 13.70 -5.36
N PRO A 55 -8.28 14.70 -5.85
CA PRO A 55 -8.89 15.72 -4.99
C PRO A 55 -9.79 15.14 -3.87
N GLU A 56 -10.42 13.99 -4.12
CA GLU A 56 -11.25 13.23 -3.17
C GLU A 56 -10.42 12.38 -2.19
N LYS A 57 -9.09 12.49 -2.26
CA LYS A 57 -8.10 11.77 -1.43
C LYS A 57 -8.00 10.27 -1.71
N TYR A 58 -8.43 9.85 -2.89
CA TYR A 58 -8.21 8.48 -3.36
C TYR A 58 -6.78 8.36 -3.88
N THR A 59 -6.09 7.30 -3.46
CA THR A 59 -4.64 7.16 -3.66
C THR A 59 -4.37 5.96 -4.56
N THR A 60 -3.65 6.16 -5.66
CA THR A 60 -3.01 5.06 -6.38
C THR A 60 -1.68 4.74 -5.71
N ILE A 61 -1.25 3.47 -5.75
CA ILE A 61 0.03 3.04 -5.19
C ILE A 61 0.77 2.26 -6.28
N VAL A 62 1.91 2.78 -6.72
CA VAL A 62 2.65 2.33 -7.90
C VAL A 62 4.11 2.03 -7.52
N PRO A 63 4.68 0.86 -7.81
CA PRO A 63 6.09 0.61 -7.51
C PRO A 63 6.99 1.55 -8.33
N LEU A 64 8.07 2.04 -7.72
CA LEU A 64 9.08 2.86 -8.40
C LEU A 64 9.75 2.11 -9.55
N ALA A 65 10.03 0.83 -9.33
CA ALA A 65 10.67 -0.05 -10.30
C ALA A 65 9.78 -0.38 -11.53
N ALA A 66 8.46 -0.20 -11.46
CA ALA A 66 7.53 -0.51 -12.54
C ALA A 66 6.35 0.49 -12.59
N ARG A 67 6.56 1.62 -13.27
CA ARG A 67 5.59 2.74 -13.31
C ARG A 67 4.30 2.46 -14.09
N ASN A 68 4.30 1.43 -14.90
CA ASN A 68 3.14 0.94 -15.66
C ASN A 68 2.33 -0.09 -14.87
N GLU A 69 2.68 -0.35 -13.60
CA GLU A 69 1.99 -1.30 -12.73
C GLU A 69 1.47 -0.60 -11.47
N GLN A 70 0.50 -1.22 -10.78
CA GLN A 70 -0.11 -0.69 -9.57
C GLN A 70 -0.49 -1.80 -8.60
N ALA A 71 -0.48 -1.45 -7.32
CA ALA A 71 -1.08 -2.22 -6.25
C ALA A 71 -2.58 -2.41 -6.51
N ALA A 72 -3.03 -3.67 -6.52
CA ALA A 72 -4.39 -4.07 -6.84
C ALA A 72 -4.88 -5.20 -5.93
N PRO A 73 -6.21 -5.30 -5.72
CA PRO A 73 -6.79 -6.54 -5.22
C PRO A 73 -6.56 -7.67 -6.22
N GLY A 74 -6.07 -8.80 -5.73
CA GLY A 74 -6.00 -10.04 -6.48
C GLY A 74 -7.36 -10.71 -6.62
N ASN A 75 -7.37 -11.96 -7.11
CA ASN A 75 -8.59 -12.71 -7.34
C ASN A 75 -9.50 -12.75 -6.09
N PHE A 76 -10.80 -12.49 -6.31
CA PHE A 76 -11.82 -12.40 -5.24
C PHE A 76 -11.48 -11.43 -4.10
N HIS A 77 -10.60 -10.45 -4.36
CA HIS A 77 -10.12 -9.43 -3.43
C HIS A 77 -9.38 -9.99 -2.20
N ARG A 78 -9.01 -11.27 -2.19
CA ARG A 78 -8.42 -11.95 -1.01
C ARG A 78 -6.92 -11.77 -0.94
N ASP A 79 -6.31 -11.68 -2.11
CA ASP A 79 -4.88 -11.48 -2.25
C ASP A 79 -4.58 -10.00 -2.54
N PHE A 80 -3.36 -9.60 -2.23
CA PHE A 80 -2.81 -8.32 -2.62
C PHE A 80 -1.71 -8.57 -3.66
N VAL A 81 -1.86 -7.98 -4.84
CA VAL A 81 -0.95 -8.17 -5.98
C VAL A 81 -0.55 -6.83 -6.58
N VAL A 82 0.45 -6.86 -7.45
CA VAL A 82 0.75 -5.73 -8.34
C VAL A 82 0.43 -6.16 -9.76
N THR A 83 -0.34 -5.35 -10.49
CA THR A 83 -0.79 -5.67 -11.85
C THR A 83 -0.64 -4.46 -12.77
N GLU A 84 -0.75 -4.64 -14.08
CA GLU A 84 -0.64 -3.52 -15.02
C GLU A 84 -1.71 -2.44 -14.76
N VAL A 85 -1.35 -1.18 -14.98
CA VAL A 85 -2.29 -0.07 -14.90
C VAL A 85 -3.24 -0.14 -16.08
N GLU A 86 -4.46 -0.56 -15.83
CA GLU A 86 -5.56 -0.46 -16.80
C GLU A 86 -6.09 0.98 -16.94
N ALA A 87 -6.95 1.21 -17.94
CA ALA A 87 -7.57 2.52 -18.19
C ALA A 87 -8.35 3.08 -16.97
N THR A 88 -8.77 2.22 -16.04
CA THR A 88 -9.35 2.61 -14.76
C THR A 88 -8.51 2.04 -13.63
N PRO A 89 -7.72 2.88 -12.92
CA PRO A 89 -6.83 2.39 -11.87
C PRO A 89 -7.59 1.94 -10.63
N TYR A 90 -6.89 1.18 -9.79
CA TYR A 90 -7.38 0.82 -8.46
C TYR A 90 -7.01 1.92 -7.47
N PHE A 91 -7.95 2.24 -6.58
CA PHE A 91 -7.75 3.25 -5.57
C PHE A 91 -7.77 2.68 -4.15
N TRP A 92 -6.99 3.34 -3.31
CA TRP A 92 -6.82 3.06 -1.90
C TRP A 92 -7.14 4.31 -1.09
N VAL A 93 -7.61 4.13 0.13
CA VAL A 93 -7.80 5.22 1.08
C VAL A 93 -6.82 5.06 2.23
N LEU A 94 -5.97 6.07 2.42
CA LEU A 94 -5.09 6.15 3.58
C LEU A 94 -5.85 6.78 4.73
N LYS A 95 -6.05 6.04 5.83
CA LYS A 95 -6.75 6.53 7.02
C LYS A 95 -5.90 6.37 8.27
N GLY A 96 -5.83 7.42 9.08
CA GLY A 96 -5.32 7.34 10.44
C GLY A 96 -6.37 6.79 11.40
N GLU A 97 -5.95 6.48 12.62
CA GLU A 97 -6.85 6.08 13.69
C GLU A 97 -7.76 7.25 14.11
N GLY A 98 -9.08 7.05 14.10
CA GLY A 98 -10.05 8.08 14.48
C GLY A 98 -10.19 9.26 13.51
N VAL A 99 -9.54 9.23 12.34
CA VAL A 99 -9.57 10.31 11.35
C VAL A 99 -10.02 9.82 9.97
N GLY A 100 -10.58 10.73 9.17
CA GLY A 100 -10.97 10.47 7.79
C GLY A 100 -9.77 10.28 6.84
N PRO A 101 -10.01 10.26 5.51
CA PRO A 101 -8.94 10.16 4.51
C PRO A 101 -7.87 11.24 4.71
N LEU A 102 -6.61 10.80 4.72
CA LEU A 102 -5.44 11.63 4.98
C LEU A 102 -4.94 12.31 3.70
N PRO A 103 -4.58 13.60 3.73
CA PRO A 103 -4.01 14.30 2.58
C PRO A 103 -2.55 13.91 2.35
N LEU A 104 -2.15 13.91 1.08
CA LEU A 104 -0.76 13.92 0.64
C LEU A 104 -0.42 15.31 0.06
N PRO A 105 0.87 15.75 0.14
CA PRO A 105 2.01 15.10 0.78
C PRO A 105 2.04 15.20 2.32
N LEU A 106 2.95 14.43 2.93
CA LEU A 106 3.30 14.35 4.37
C LEU A 106 3.31 15.68 5.15
N PRO A 107 3.19 15.65 6.51
CA PRO A 107 3.31 14.49 7.39
C PRO A 107 2.03 13.66 7.50
N LEU A 108 2.18 12.35 7.36
CA LEU A 108 1.16 11.39 7.74
C LEU A 108 1.42 10.94 9.18
N PRO A 109 0.37 10.68 9.98
CA PRO A 109 0.53 10.12 11.31
C PRO A 109 1.09 8.70 11.24
N GLU A 110 1.64 8.22 12.35
CA GLU A 110 1.84 6.80 12.53
C GLU A 110 0.49 6.08 12.54
N ASN A 111 0.48 4.78 12.25
CA ASN A 111 -0.70 3.90 12.39
C ASN A 111 -1.73 4.06 11.27
N ILE A 112 -1.26 4.06 10.04
CA ILE A 112 -2.11 4.21 8.87
C ILE A 112 -2.71 2.88 8.46
N ARG A 113 -4.01 2.89 8.17
CA ARG A 113 -4.70 1.84 7.42
C ARG A 113 -4.72 2.20 5.94
N ILE A 114 -4.44 1.21 5.11
CA ILE A 114 -4.61 1.28 3.66
C ILE A 114 -5.87 0.48 3.35
N GLU A 115 -6.98 1.18 3.14
CA GLU A 115 -8.29 0.56 2.89
C GLU A 115 -8.55 0.46 1.40
N GLU A 116 -9.05 -0.71 0.98
CA GLU A 116 -9.52 -0.93 -0.37
C GLU A 116 -10.73 -0.05 -0.68
N LEU A 117 -10.63 0.75 -1.75
CA LEU A 117 -11.78 1.40 -2.38
C LEU A 117 -12.28 0.59 -3.59
N GLY A 118 -11.37 -0.08 -4.29
CA GLY A 118 -11.62 -0.75 -5.56
C GLY A 118 -11.48 0.21 -6.75
N ARG A 119 -12.12 -0.14 -7.87
CA ARG A 119 -12.22 0.76 -9.03
C ARG A 119 -13.41 1.71 -8.84
N PRO A 120 -13.33 2.99 -9.22
CA PRO A 120 -14.47 3.88 -9.18
C PRO A 120 -15.53 3.36 -10.15
N GLN A 121 -16.70 2.99 -9.64
CA GLN A 121 -17.85 2.66 -10.49
C GLN A 121 -18.74 3.91 -10.65
N PRO A 122 -19.35 4.11 -11.84
CA PRO A 122 -20.16 5.30 -12.14
C PRO A 122 -21.32 5.57 -11.16
N ASP A 123 -21.78 4.54 -10.44
CA ASP A 123 -22.92 4.57 -9.52
C ASP A 123 -22.56 4.73 -8.03
N HIS A 124 -21.29 5.01 -7.72
CA HIS A 124 -20.80 5.57 -6.44
C HIS A 124 -21.25 4.88 -5.13
N ARG A 125 -21.70 3.62 -5.17
CA ARG A 125 -21.93 2.84 -3.95
C ARG A 125 -20.72 1.98 -3.66
N LEU A 126 -19.83 2.52 -2.84
CA LEU A 126 -18.86 1.71 -2.11
C LEU A 126 -19.65 0.75 -1.21
N PRO A 127 -19.47 -0.57 -1.33
CA PRO A 127 -20.11 -1.52 -0.41
C PRO A 127 -19.56 -1.25 0.99
N ASP A 128 -20.40 -0.74 1.89
CA ASP A 128 -19.98 -0.34 3.25
C ASP A 128 -19.53 -1.53 4.11
N ASP A 129 -19.96 -2.76 3.80
CA ASP A 129 -19.81 -3.89 4.73
C ASP A 129 -18.59 -4.81 4.48
N HIS A 130 -17.74 -4.51 3.49
CA HIS A 130 -16.61 -5.39 3.13
C HIS A 130 -15.27 -4.68 2.88
N ARG A 131 -15.01 -3.54 3.52
CA ARG A 131 -13.71 -2.87 3.39
C ARG A 131 -12.59 -3.80 3.86
N ARG A 132 -11.70 -4.15 2.93
CA ARG A 132 -10.49 -4.93 3.20
C ARG A 132 -9.33 -3.96 3.37
N ILE A 133 -8.43 -4.29 4.27
CA ILE A 133 -7.27 -3.48 4.58
C ILE A 133 -6.01 -4.29 4.38
N TRP A 134 -4.93 -3.59 4.02
CA TRP A 134 -3.62 -4.20 3.91
C TRP A 134 -3.13 -4.65 5.28
N GLY A 135 -2.57 -5.84 5.34
CA GLY A 135 -1.84 -6.29 6.52
C GLY A 135 -0.97 -7.50 6.27
N ALA A 136 -0.21 -7.86 7.30
CA ALA A 136 0.59 -9.07 7.35
C ALA A 136 0.02 -10.04 8.39
N GLU A 137 0.25 -11.33 8.19
CA GLU A 137 -0.23 -12.37 9.11
C GLU A 137 0.71 -12.52 10.32
N LYS A 138 2.01 -12.55 10.04
CA LYS A 138 3.07 -12.86 11.01
C LYS A 138 4.07 -11.72 11.19
N ALA A 139 4.14 -10.79 10.23
CA ALA A 139 5.12 -9.71 10.23
C ALA A 139 6.57 -10.26 10.38
N VAL A 140 6.94 -11.17 9.48
CA VAL A 140 8.29 -11.72 9.34
C VAL A 140 8.82 -11.49 7.92
N PRO A 141 10.13 -11.53 7.69
CA PRO A 141 10.68 -11.52 6.33
C PRO A 141 10.05 -12.59 5.44
N GLY A 142 9.68 -12.21 4.21
CA GLY A 142 8.98 -13.05 3.24
C GLY A 142 7.48 -13.22 3.49
N ASP A 143 6.90 -12.65 4.56
CA ASP A 143 5.46 -12.74 4.81
C ASP A 143 4.69 -11.95 3.74
N GLU A 144 3.58 -12.51 3.25
CA GLU A 144 2.78 -11.87 2.22
C GLU A 144 1.97 -10.70 2.81
N VAL A 145 1.91 -9.59 2.08
CA VAL A 145 0.90 -8.57 2.32
C VAL A 145 -0.43 -9.11 1.80
N THR A 146 -1.49 -8.97 2.59
CA THR A 146 -2.82 -9.55 2.31
C THR A 146 -3.91 -8.50 2.43
N LEU A 147 -5.06 -8.77 1.81
CA LEU A 147 -6.29 -7.99 1.98
C LEU A 147 -7.27 -8.74 2.87
N LYS A 148 -7.49 -8.23 4.08
CA LYS A 148 -8.39 -8.84 5.07
C LYS A 148 -9.30 -7.80 5.71
N HIS A 149 -10.36 -8.24 6.38
CA HIS A 149 -11.16 -7.35 7.20
C HIS A 149 -10.32 -6.72 8.32
N ASP A 150 -10.70 -5.53 8.80
CA ASP A 150 -10.00 -4.91 9.93
C ASP A 150 -10.25 -5.75 11.18
N HIS A 151 -9.17 -6.31 11.72
CA HIS A 151 -9.16 -7.04 12.98
C HIS A 151 -8.51 -6.20 14.10
N HIS A 152 -8.31 -4.90 13.86
CA HIS A 152 -7.62 -3.99 14.77
C HIS A 152 -6.19 -4.44 15.12
N SER A 153 -5.57 -5.25 14.27
CA SER A 153 -4.21 -5.75 14.47
C SER A 153 -3.18 -4.69 14.10
N PHE A 154 -2.10 -4.58 14.89
CA PHE A 154 -0.97 -3.73 14.56
C PHE A 154 -0.28 -4.16 13.25
N ALA A 155 -0.37 -5.44 12.87
CA ALA A 155 0.17 -5.92 11.59
C ALA A 155 -0.64 -5.42 10.37
N GLN A 156 -1.80 -4.82 10.60
CA GLN A 156 -2.62 -4.12 9.60
C GLN A 156 -2.47 -2.59 9.68
N ARG A 157 -1.36 -2.12 10.26
CA ARG A 157 -1.04 -0.70 10.39
C ARG A 157 0.33 -0.43 9.79
N TRP A 158 0.44 0.72 9.14
CA TRP A 158 1.58 1.07 8.30
C TRP A 158 2.14 2.43 8.68
N ILE A 159 3.43 2.60 8.41
CA ILE A 159 4.21 3.82 8.54
C ILE A 159 4.68 4.18 7.12
N PHE A 160 4.61 5.46 6.77
CA PHE A 160 5.05 5.96 5.47
C PHE A 160 6.25 6.86 5.68
N GLU A 161 7.41 6.42 5.20
CA GLU A 161 8.67 7.18 5.22
C GLU A 161 9.01 7.63 3.80
N ARG A 162 9.69 8.78 3.65
CA ARG A 162 10.16 9.29 2.34
C ARG A 162 11.58 8.86 2.06
#